data_AF-A0A1I2RCR9-F1
#
_entry.id   AF-A0A1I2RCR9-F1
#
_cell.length_a   1.000
_cell.length_b   1.000
_cell.length_c   1.000
_cell.angle_alpha   90.00
_cell.angle_beta   90.00
_cell.angle_gamma   90.00
#
_symmetry.space_group_name_H-M   'P 1'
#
loop_
_entity.id
_entity.type
_entity.pdbx_description
1 polymer ?
#
loop_
_entity_poly.entity_id
_entity_poly.type
_entity_poly.pdbx_seq_one_letter_code
_entity_poly.pdbx_strand_id
1 'polypeptide(L)'
;MKKYVLGWQTTECYGSYLQSLDKETAEFDNLKEAKAAFDKELKATRNTKVSDLDYDPSDDECRHNLTNLYIALADTEDDTVFEDVETSDNYWINE
;
A
#
# COMPACT_ATOMS: atom_id res chain seq x y z
N MET A 1 -9.88 7.18 -18.97
CA MET A 1 -9.88 5.70 -18.87
C MET A 1 -9.45 5.38 -17.45
N LYS A 2 -10.17 4.53 -16.72
CA LYS A 2 -9.84 4.24 -15.32
C LYS A 2 -8.58 3.38 -15.26
N LYS A 3 -7.58 3.78 -14.47
CA LYS A 3 -6.37 3.00 -14.19
C LYS A 3 -6.29 2.67 -12.71
N TYR A 4 -5.69 1.54 -12.38
CA TYR A 4 -5.45 1.11 -11.01
C TYR A 4 -3.95 1.07 -10.75
N VAL A 5 -3.52 1.61 -9.62
CA VAL A 5 -2.11 1.62 -9.21
C VAL A 5 -1.94 0.68 -8.03
N LEU A 6 -0.92 -0.18 -8.11
CA LEU A 6 -0.41 -0.97 -7.00
C LEU A 6 0.87 -0.31 -6.49
N GLY A 7 0.95 -0.10 -5.19
CA GLY A 7 2.15 0.45 -4.58
C GLY A 7 2.30 0.15 -3.11
N TRP A 8 3.53 0.34 -2.65
CA TRP A 8 3.86 0.37 -1.23
C TRP A 8 3.89 1.82 -0.76
N GLN A 9 3.30 2.09 0.39
CA GLN A 9 3.40 3.37 1.07
C GLN A 9 4.10 3.18 2.41
N THR A 10 5.10 3.99 2.69
CA THR A 10 5.68 4.13 4.03
C THR A 10 4.74 4.99 4.86
N THR A 11 4.34 4.48 6.02
CA THR A 11 3.30 5.14 6.81
C THR A 11 3.93 6.28 7.62
N GLU A 12 3.71 7.54 7.22
CA GLU A 12 3.68 8.59 8.21
C GLU A 12 2.40 8.36 9.02
N CYS A 13 2.52 7.71 10.19
CA CYS A 13 1.38 7.46 11.06
C CYS A 13 0.52 8.72 11.17
N TYR A 14 -0.75 8.61 10.77
CA TYR A 14 -1.77 9.66 10.82
C TYR A 14 -1.82 10.72 9.69
N GLY A 15 -1.41 10.39 8.46
CA GLY A 15 -1.73 11.19 7.27
C GLY A 15 -2.94 10.66 6.49
N SER A 16 -4.09 11.34 6.56
CA SER A 16 -5.36 10.96 5.90
C SER A 16 -5.37 11.02 4.36
N TYR A 17 -4.22 11.11 3.73
CA TYR A 17 -4.11 11.22 2.28
C TYR A 17 -2.86 10.45 1.87
N LEU A 18 -2.98 9.66 0.80
CA LEU A 18 -1.88 9.02 0.09
C LEU A 18 -0.93 10.10 -0.44
N GLN A 19 -0.17 10.77 0.43
CA GLN A 19 0.81 11.76 0.04
C GLN A 19 2.09 11.02 -0.36
N SER A 20 2.41 11.21 -1.64
CA SER A 20 3.58 10.75 -2.38
C SER A 20 3.88 9.26 -2.31
N LEU A 21 3.63 8.59 -3.43
CA LEU A 21 4.11 7.25 -3.70
C LEU A 21 5.63 7.30 -3.89
N ASP A 22 6.40 6.94 -2.87
CA ASP A 22 7.85 6.77 -3.06
C ASP A 22 8.17 5.59 -3.99
N LYS A 23 7.21 4.68 -4.23
CA LYS A 23 7.30 3.58 -5.21
C LYS A 23 5.94 3.22 -5.81
N GLU A 24 5.61 3.83 -6.95
CA GLU A 24 4.70 3.21 -7.91
C GLU A 24 5.31 1.86 -8.33
N THR A 25 4.60 0.77 -8.03
CA THR A 25 5.13 -0.57 -8.31
C THR A 25 4.61 -1.08 -9.66
N ALA A 26 3.34 -0.79 -9.98
CA ALA A 26 2.76 -1.09 -11.29
C ALA A 26 1.40 -0.38 -11.51
N GLU A 27 1.09 -0.09 -12.79
CA GLU A 27 -0.22 0.37 -13.26
C GLU A 27 -0.97 -0.75 -14.00
N PHE A 28 -2.30 -0.75 -13.90
CA PHE A 28 -3.18 -1.74 -14.52
C PHE A 28 -4.43 -1.10 -15.12
N ASP A 29 -4.91 -1.64 -16.25
CA ASP A 29 -6.13 -1.17 -16.92
C ASP A 29 -7.42 -1.65 -16.21
N ASN A 30 -7.30 -2.65 -15.33
CA ASN A 30 -8.45 -3.18 -14.59
C ASN A 30 -8.07 -3.73 -13.20
N LEU A 31 -9.07 -3.71 -12.31
CA LEU A 31 -8.92 -4.15 -10.92
C LEU A 31 -8.53 -5.63 -10.78
N LYS A 32 -8.94 -6.48 -11.72
CA LYS A 32 -8.66 -7.93 -11.65
C LYS A 32 -7.16 -8.18 -11.80
N GLU A 33 -6.51 -7.49 -12.72
CA GLU A 33 -5.05 -7.56 -12.91
C GLU A 33 -4.30 -6.97 -11.71
N ALA A 34 -4.74 -5.82 -11.21
CA ALA A 34 -4.16 -5.21 -10.01
C ALA A 34 -4.23 -6.16 -8.80
N LYS A 35 -5.37 -6.84 -8.59
CA LYS A 35 -5.54 -7.84 -7.52
C LYS A 35 -4.64 -9.06 -7.69
N ALA A 36 -4.48 -9.55 -8.92
CA ALA A 36 -3.57 -10.67 -9.18
C ALA A 36 -2.10 -10.29 -8.91
N ALA A 37 -1.71 -9.05 -9.22
CA ALA A 37 -0.39 -8.53 -8.91
C ALA A 37 -0.19 -8.30 -7.40
N PHE A 38 -1.21 -7.79 -6.71
CA PHE A 38 -1.23 -7.65 -5.26
C PHE A 38 -0.97 -8.99 -4.56
N ASP A 39 -1.71 -10.05 -4.93
CA ASP A 39 -1.51 -11.40 -4.38
C ASP A 39 -0.10 -11.96 -4.64
N LYS A 40 0.50 -11.59 -5.78
CA LYS A 40 1.87 -11.99 -6.13
C LYS A 40 2.89 -11.25 -5.27
N GLU A 41 2.70 -9.94 -5.09
CA GLU A 41 3.54 -9.10 -4.25
C GLU A 41 3.48 -9.57 -2.79
N LEU A 42 2.29 -9.92 -2.29
CA LEU A 42 2.11 -10.51 -0.96
C LEU A 42 2.87 -11.82 -0.77
N LYS A 43 2.97 -12.65 -1.80
CA LYS A 43 3.73 -13.91 -1.72
C LYS A 43 5.23 -13.69 -1.83
N ALA A 44 5.65 -12.56 -2.39
CA ALA A 44 7.05 -12.22 -2.62
C ALA A 44 7.64 -11.38 -1.48
N THR A 45 6.82 -10.60 -0.78
CA THR A 45 7.28 -9.76 0.32
C THR A 45 7.78 -10.61 1.48
N ARG A 46 8.80 -10.07 2.16
CA ARG A 46 9.32 -10.64 3.42
C ARG A 46 8.65 -10.03 4.63
N ASN A 47 7.80 -9.01 4.46
CA ASN A 47 7.17 -8.27 5.54
C ASN A 47 6.11 -9.13 6.26
N THR A 48 5.96 -8.92 7.56
CA THR A 48 4.94 -9.62 8.36
C THR A 48 3.64 -8.83 8.30
N LYS A 49 2.49 -9.48 8.14
CA LYS A 49 1.21 -8.78 8.25
C LYS A 49 1.03 -8.28 9.69
N VAL A 50 0.59 -7.04 9.89
CA VAL A 50 0.45 -6.48 11.25
C VAL A 50 -0.50 -7.30 12.12
N SER A 51 -1.55 -7.90 11.53
CA SER A 51 -2.45 -8.82 12.24
C SER A 51 -1.80 -10.10 12.75
N ASP A 52 -0.62 -10.44 12.23
CA ASP A 52 0.09 -11.69 12.50
C ASP A 52 1.27 -11.47 13.47
N LEU A 53 1.49 -10.24 13.94
CA LEU A 53 2.47 -9.94 14.99
C LEU A 53 2.04 -10.59 16.31
N ASP A 54 3.00 -11.11 17.07
CA ASP A 54 2.80 -11.70 18.39
C ASP A 54 2.92 -10.67 19.53
N TYR A 55 3.05 -9.39 19.17
CA TYR A 55 3.12 -8.24 20.08
C TYR A 55 2.28 -7.07 19.52
N ASP A 56 2.03 -6.09 20.38
CA ASP A 56 1.36 -4.84 20.03
C ASP A 56 2.43 -3.74 19.90
N PRO A 57 2.78 -3.31 18.67
CA PRO A 57 3.81 -2.31 18.46
C PRO A 57 3.40 -0.95 19.04
N SER A 58 4.34 -0.25 19.66
CA SER A 58 4.11 1.12 20.10
C SER A 58 3.89 2.08 18.92
N ASP A 59 3.31 3.25 19.19
CA ASP A 59 3.12 4.30 18.19
C ASP A 59 4.43 4.70 17.50
N ASP A 60 5.55 4.69 18.24
CA ASP A 60 6.88 5.02 17.71
C ASP A 60 7.38 3.93 16.75
N GLU A 61 7.24 2.66 17.14
CA GLU A 61 7.64 1.56 16.27
C GLU A 61 6.75 1.48 15.03
N CYS A 62 5.45 1.77 15.15
CA CYS A 62 4.54 1.87 14.00
C CYS A 62 4.98 2.97 13.02
N ARG A 63 5.43 4.13 13.51
CA ARG A 63 5.91 5.24 12.65
C ARG A 63 7.12 4.86 11.81
N HIS A 64 7.93 3.94 12.31
CA HIS A 64 9.20 3.59 11.68
C HIS A 64 9.14 2.30 10.88
N ASN A 65 8.26 1.37 11.24
CA ASN A 65 8.29 0.00 10.72
C ASN A 65 6.99 -0.44 10.03
N LEU A 66 5.96 0.42 9.97
CA LEU A 66 4.72 0.10 9.29
C LEU A 66 4.74 0.58 7.84
N THR A 67 4.40 -0.30 6.93
CA THR A 67 4.15 0.01 5.52
C THR A 67 2.81 -0.56 5.09
N ASN A 68 2.20 0.04 4.08
CA ASN A 68 0.94 -0.41 3.52
C ASN A 68 1.13 -0.84 2.06
N LEU A 69 0.59 -2.00 1.68
CA LEU A 69 0.40 -2.35 0.28
C LEU A 69 -1.04 -1.99 -0.09
N TYR A 70 -1.22 -1.23 -1.16
CA TYR A 70 -2.55 -0.79 -1.59
C TYR A 70 -2.76 -0.94 -3.10
N ILE A 71 -4.03 -1.04 -3.49
CA ILE A 71 -4.53 -0.77 -4.83
C ILE A 71 -5.42 0.46 -4.74
N ALA A 72 -5.13 1.48 -5.56
CA ALA A 72 -5.99 2.66 -5.66
C ALA A 72 -6.35 2.96 -7.11
N LEU A 73 -7.48 3.64 -7.31
CA LEU A 73 -7.84 4.22 -8.59
C LEU A 73 -6.96 5.46 -8.82
N ALA A 74 -6.21 5.49 -9.92
CA ALA A 74 -5.49 6.69 -10.33
C ALA A 74 -6.50 7.74 -10.78
N ASP A 75 -6.49 8.91 -10.14
CA ASP A 75 -7.12 10.08 -10.72
C ASP A 75 -6.28 10.51 -11.92
N THR A 76 -6.89 10.49 -13.10
CA THR A 76 -6.20 10.85 -14.34
C THR A 76 -6.15 12.36 -14.58
N GLU A 77 -6.77 13.17 -13.71
CA GLU A 77 -6.71 14.63 -13.75
C GLU A 77 -5.62 15.22 -12.83
N ASP A 78 -5.24 14.50 -11.79
CA ASP A 78 -4.15 14.84 -10.88
C ASP A 78 -3.33 13.57 -10.57
N ASP A 79 -2.19 13.41 -11.24
CA ASP A 79 -1.24 12.29 -11.08
C ASP A 79 -0.71 12.13 -9.63
N THR A 80 -1.16 12.96 -8.69
CA THR A 80 -0.70 12.99 -7.30
C THR A 80 -1.76 12.61 -6.27
N VAL A 81 -3.03 12.47 -6.66
CA VAL A 81 -4.13 12.18 -5.72
C VAL A 81 -4.85 10.89 -6.11
N PHE A 82 -4.82 9.91 -5.20
CA PHE A 82 -5.54 8.66 -5.34
C PHE A 82 -6.82 8.74 -4.51
N GLU A 83 -7.97 8.91 -5.17
CA GLU A 83 -9.24 9.19 -4.49
C GLU A 83 -9.87 7.95 -3.84
N ASP A 84 -9.73 6.77 -4.46
CA ASP A 84 -10.42 5.55 -4.04
C ASP A 84 -9.44 4.39 -3.82
N VAL A 85 -9.19 4.05 -2.55
CA VAL A 85 -8.46 2.83 -2.17
C VAL A 85 -9.39 1.64 -2.28
N GLU A 86 -9.14 0.77 -3.26
CA GLU A 86 -9.92 -0.44 -3.51
C GLU A 86 -9.57 -1.57 -2.54
N THR A 87 -8.29 -1.64 -2.15
CA THR A 87 -7.78 -2.65 -1.23
C THR A 87 -6.51 -2.12 -0.59
N SER A 88 -6.37 -2.26 0.72
CA SER A 88 -5.14 -1.95 1.44
C SER A 88 -4.95 -2.87 2.62
N ASP A 89 -3.69 -3.13 2.99
CA ASP A 89 -3.36 -3.91 4.17
C ASP A 89 -1.99 -3.49 4.74
N ASN A 90 -1.85 -3.60 6.06
CA ASN A 90 -0.70 -3.10 6.80
C ASN A 90 0.31 -4.23 7.08
N TYR A 91 1.57 -3.92 6.85
CA TYR A 91 2.69 -4.83 6.99
C TYR A 91 3.81 -4.20 7.81
N TRP A 92 4.45 -5.03 8.61
CA TRP A 92 5.65 -4.74 9.37
C TRP A 92 6.88 -5.00 8.51
N ILE A 93 7.75 -4.01 8.39
CA ILE A 93 9.02 -4.13 7.66
C ILE A 93 9.95 -5.03 8.48
N ASN A 94 10.35 -6.15 7.87
CA ASN A 94 11.34 -7.06 8.45
C ASN A 94 12.71 -6.70 7.87
N GLU A 95 13.59 -6.12 8.68
CA GLU A 95 14.99 -5.81 8.33
C GLU A 95 15.87 -7.06 8.14
#